data_AF-A0A8C8YBQ9-F1
#
_entry.id   AF-A0A8C8YBQ9-F1
#
_cell.length_a   1.000
_cell.length_b   1.000
_cell.length_c   1.000
_cell.angle_alpha   90.00
_cell.angle_beta   90.00
_cell.angle_gamma   90.00
#
_symmetry.space_group_name_H-M   'P 1'
#
loop_
_entity.id
_entity.type
_entity.pdbx_description
1 polymer ?
#
loop_
_entity_poly.entity_id
_entity_poly.type
_entity_poly.pdbx_seq_one_letter_code
_entity_poly.pdbx_strand_id
1 'polypeptide(L)'
;VRRAMPGAEEADPEPGADPRLRLLGAYVARSLRPAAGAWERCAGTAEAERLLHAFLGREDAGSPQPLLVVRPGPGGLALRPGLDAGPEAGPPRAKGLFFLRTGPEPPGPRSLRGAVLCGDVPAAPLEHLAALFSQVVVPVLANEKNHRGWPHVVCQDVQRHAHGLQGDLLVILEQVNGKTVLPLPAGADEVGFVDSDSDSALDCTEKSVIYAIESAVIQWSRRVRGVLKRESSQPLLQGENPTPRTELEFWKSRAEDLEHVYNQLRAIKVRGMARLLDRVHSSYFPAFQAMCRDVVAGEDA
;
A
#
# COMPACT_ATOMS: atom_id res chain seq x y z
N VAL A 1 -2.79 -7.71 18.94
CA VAL A 1 -2.90 -8.83 19.91
C VAL A 1 -1.51 -9.15 20.47
N ARG A 2 -1.21 -8.71 21.69
CA ARG A 2 0.00 -9.13 22.42
C ARG A 2 -0.21 -10.58 22.86
N ARG A 3 0.53 -11.53 22.28
CA ARG A 3 0.61 -12.90 22.83
C ARG A 3 1.79 -12.97 23.80
N ALA A 4 1.47 -13.17 25.08
CA ALA A 4 2.43 -13.58 26.11
C ALA A 4 2.73 -15.09 25.96
N MET A 5 3.96 -15.48 26.31
CA MET A 5 4.53 -16.82 26.15
C MET A 5 4.18 -17.74 27.33
N PRO A 6 4.05 -19.06 27.14
CA PRO A 6 4.51 -20.05 28.11
C PRO A 6 5.99 -20.38 27.85
N GLY A 7 6.74 -20.63 28.92
CA GLY A 7 8.18 -20.92 28.89
C GLY A 7 8.50 -22.16 28.06
N ALA A 8 9.54 -22.07 27.22
CA ALA A 8 10.14 -23.22 26.57
C ALA A 8 11.31 -23.70 27.43
N GLU A 9 11.28 -24.97 27.81
CA GLU A 9 12.30 -25.67 28.59
C GLU A 9 13.70 -25.55 27.97
N GLU A 10 14.68 -25.36 28.85
CA GLU A 10 16.09 -25.18 28.55
C GLU A 10 16.73 -26.49 28.07
N ALA A 11 17.20 -26.50 26.83
CA ALA A 11 18.31 -27.35 26.41
C ALA A 11 19.62 -26.55 26.56
N ASP A 12 20.61 -27.19 27.18
CA ASP A 12 21.93 -26.63 27.52
C ASP A 12 22.66 -26.06 26.29
N PRO A 13 23.33 -24.89 26.41
CA PRO A 13 23.99 -24.25 25.28
C PRO A 13 25.38 -24.83 24.97
N GLU A 14 25.66 -25.03 23.68
CA GLU A 14 27.02 -25.22 23.16
C GLU A 14 27.94 -24.06 23.61
N PRO A 15 29.12 -24.35 24.19
CA PRO A 15 29.99 -23.32 24.76
C PRO A 15 30.64 -22.47 23.66
N GLY A 16 30.14 -21.24 23.48
CA GLY A 16 30.72 -20.22 22.59
C GLY A 16 29.75 -19.57 21.60
N ALA A 17 28.54 -20.10 21.44
CA ALA A 17 27.54 -19.51 20.55
C ALA A 17 26.83 -18.31 21.21
N ASP A 18 26.73 -17.18 20.50
CA ASP A 18 26.00 -16.00 21.00
C ASP A 18 24.51 -16.35 21.18
N PRO A 19 23.97 -16.33 22.43
CA PRO A 19 22.58 -16.70 22.71
C PRO A 19 21.56 -15.86 21.94
N ARG A 20 21.92 -14.66 21.48
CA ARG A 20 21.06 -13.79 20.67
C ARG A 20 20.78 -14.39 19.29
N LEU A 21 21.73 -15.13 18.71
CA LEU A 21 21.55 -15.80 17.42
C LEU A 21 20.50 -16.90 17.50
N ARG A 22 20.47 -17.65 18.62
CA ARG A 22 19.43 -18.65 18.88
C ARG A 22 18.06 -18.00 19.02
N LEU A 23 17.98 -16.84 19.68
CA LEU A 23 16.72 -16.08 19.80
C LEU A 23 16.21 -15.61 18.44
N LEU A 24 17.07 -15.02 17.60
CA LEU A 24 16.70 -14.62 16.23
C LEU A 24 16.23 -15.83 15.42
N GLY A 25 16.96 -16.95 15.50
CA GLY A 25 16.59 -18.21 14.87
C GLY A 25 15.22 -18.73 15.27
N ALA A 26 14.83 -18.60 16.54
CA ALA A 26 13.50 -18.99 17.01
C ALA A 26 12.38 -18.15 16.35
N TYR A 27 12.59 -16.85 16.13
CA TYR A 27 11.63 -16.02 15.39
C TYR A 27 11.54 -16.42 13.92
N VAL A 28 12.69 -16.69 13.29
CA VAL A 28 12.77 -17.17 11.90
C VAL A 28 12.03 -18.49 11.73
N ALA A 29 12.29 -19.46 12.63
CA ALA A 29 11.63 -20.76 12.62
C ALA A 29 10.11 -20.65 12.77
N ARG A 30 9.65 -19.77 13.67
CA ARG A 30 8.21 -19.57 13.91
C ARG A 30 7.49 -18.90 12.74
N SER A 31 8.13 -17.89 12.12
CA SER A 31 7.48 -17.08 11.07
C SER A 31 7.63 -17.66 9.66
N LEU A 32 8.85 -18.05 9.28
CA LEU A 32 9.18 -18.51 7.92
C LEU A 32 9.13 -20.03 7.78
N ARG A 33 9.19 -20.79 8.89
CA ARG A 33 9.17 -22.26 8.92
C ARG A 33 10.13 -22.89 7.89
N PRO A 34 11.42 -22.51 7.89
CA PRO A 34 12.38 -23.06 6.95
C PRO A 34 12.70 -24.53 7.28
N ALA A 35 13.39 -25.22 6.36
CA ALA A 35 13.90 -26.57 6.61
C ALA A 35 14.85 -26.61 7.83
N ALA A 36 14.92 -27.76 8.51
CA ALA A 36 15.79 -27.94 9.67
C ALA A 36 17.26 -27.57 9.34
N GLY A 37 17.92 -26.87 10.26
CA GLY A 37 19.29 -26.41 10.09
C GLY A 37 19.46 -25.22 9.13
N ALA A 38 18.40 -24.72 8.49
CA ALA A 38 18.52 -23.67 7.48
C ALA A 38 18.97 -22.33 8.09
N TRP A 39 18.55 -22.02 9.31
CA TRP A 39 19.00 -20.82 10.02
C TRP A 39 20.48 -20.93 10.35
N GLU A 40 20.92 -22.06 10.90
CA GLU A 40 22.30 -22.31 11.31
C GLU A 40 23.24 -22.26 10.11
N ARG A 41 22.86 -22.89 8.98
CA ARG A 41 23.62 -22.82 7.73
C ARG A 41 23.71 -21.40 7.19
N CYS A 42 22.62 -20.64 7.27
CA CYS A 42 22.59 -19.26 6.79
C CYS A 42 23.44 -18.35 7.68
N ALA A 43 23.24 -18.42 9.00
CA ALA A 43 23.92 -17.61 10.01
C ALA A 43 25.43 -17.87 10.07
N GLY A 44 25.90 -19.08 9.73
CA GLY A 44 27.32 -19.43 9.65
C GLY A 44 28.03 -19.03 8.35
N THR A 45 27.37 -18.33 7.43
CA THR A 45 28.05 -17.76 6.26
C THR A 45 28.81 -16.50 6.65
N ALA A 46 30.02 -16.29 6.11
CA ALA A 46 30.83 -15.11 6.42
C ALA A 46 30.12 -13.77 6.13
N GLU A 47 29.17 -13.75 5.19
CA GLU A 47 28.32 -12.59 4.95
C GLU A 47 27.28 -12.39 6.05
N ALA A 48 26.53 -13.44 6.41
CA ALA A 48 25.54 -13.38 7.47
C ALA A 48 26.17 -13.05 8.83
N GLU A 49 27.32 -13.63 9.16
CA GLU A 49 28.05 -13.35 10.40
C GLU A 49 28.41 -11.87 10.52
N ARG A 50 28.91 -11.25 9.44
CA ARG A 50 29.19 -9.81 9.39
C ARG A 50 27.94 -8.97 9.63
N LEU A 51 26.83 -9.32 8.97
CA LEU A 51 25.55 -8.61 9.12
C LEU A 51 24.97 -8.76 10.53
N LEU A 52 25.03 -9.97 11.10
CA LEU A 52 24.58 -10.26 12.45
C LEU A 52 25.44 -9.55 13.49
N HIS A 53 26.76 -9.54 13.31
CA HIS A 53 27.68 -8.83 14.19
C HIS A 53 27.42 -7.31 14.16
N ALA A 54 27.24 -6.74 12.96
CA ALA A 54 26.89 -5.33 12.80
C ALA A 54 25.53 -4.99 13.45
N PHE A 55 24.52 -5.86 13.27
CA PHE A 55 23.18 -5.67 13.83
C PHE A 55 23.13 -5.78 15.37
N LEU A 56 23.91 -6.69 15.94
CA LEU A 56 23.97 -6.96 17.39
C LEU A 56 25.02 -6.10 18.13
N GLY A 57 25.85 -5.39 17.37
CA GLY A 57 26.85 -4.45 17.85
C GLY A 57 26.26 -3.14 18.35
N ARG A 58 27.15 -2.26 18.82
CA ARG A 58 26.78 -0.91 19.25
C ARG A 58 26.70 0.00 18.03
N GLU A 59 25.69 0.88 18.01
CA GLU A 59 25.56 1.89 16.96
C GLU A 59 26.46 3.10 17.24
N ASP A 60 27.13 3.58 16.19
CA ASP A 60 27.83 4.86 16.22
C ASP A 60 26.81 6.01 16.12
N ALA A 61 27.11 7.13 16.78
CA ALA A 61 26.26 8.31 16.76
C ALA A 61 26.04 8.81 15.32
N GLY A 62 24.80 8.77 14.85
CA GLY A 62 24.41 9.21 13.50
C GLY A 62 24.28 8.09 12.45
N SER A 63 24.52 6.83 12.82
CA SER A 63 24.21 5.69 11.94
C SER A 63 22.70 5.45 11.83
N PRO A 64 22.20 4.98 10.66
CA PRO A 64 20.80 4.59 10.51
C PRO A 64 20.51 3.37 11.38
N GLN A 65 19.28 3.28 11.91
CA GLN A 65 18.86 2.15 12.74
C GLN A 65 19.10 0.82 12.00
N PRO A 66 19.85 -0.12 12.58
CA PRO A 66 20.13 -1.41 11.97
C PRO A 66 18.83 -2.18 11.70
N LEU A 67 18.69 -2.59 10.45
CA LEU A 67 17.58 -3.37 9.93
C LEU A 67 18.13 -4.62 9.27
N LEU A 68 17.73 -5.77 9.77
CA LEU A 68 18.04 -7.06 9.19
C LEU A 68 16.79 -7.67 8.59
N VAL A 69 16.87 -8.14 7.34
CA VAL A 69 15.76 -8.82 6.68
C VAL A 69 16.18 -10.23 6.30
N VAL A 70 15.37 -11.20 6.68
CA VAL A 70 15.53 -12.62 6.37
C VAL A 70 14.48 -13.01 5.35
N ARG A 71 14.90 -13.58 4.22
CA ARG A 71 14.01 -14.07 3.17
C ARG A 71 14.39 -15.48 2.73
N PRO A 72 13.45 -16.26 2.17
CA PRO A 72 13.78 -17.46 1.42
C PRO A 72 14.73 -17.15 0.26
N GLY A 73 15.73 -18.00 0.06
CA GLY A 73 16.74 -17.83 -0.98
C GLY A 73 17.27 -19.17 -1.52
N PRO A 74 18.21 -19.16 -2.47
CA PRO A 74 18.73 -20.38 -3.10
C PRO A 74 19.33 -21.39 -2.11
N GLY A 75 19.88 -20.91 -0.98
CA GLY A 75 20.40 -21.73 0.12
C GLY A 75 19.40 -22.02 1.24
N GLY A 76 18.11 -21.80 1.00
CA GLY A 76 17.04 -21.88 2.00
C GLY A 76 16.70 -20.52 2.61
N LEU A 77 17.68 -19.82 3.18
CA LEU A 77 17.52 -18.48 3.73
C LEU A 77 18.64 -17.54 3.26
N ALA A 78 18.34 -16.24 3.19
CA ALA A 78 19.29 -15.17 2.93
C ALA A 78 19.04 -14.00 3.90
N LEU A 79 20.12 -13.44 4.43
CA LEU A 79 20.12 -12.22 5.25
C LEU A 79 20.49 -11.02 4.40
N ARG A 80 19.80 -9.89 4.59
CA ARG A 80 20.10 -8.62 3.91
C ARG A 80 20.04 -7.43 4.86
N PRO A 81 20.91 -6.42 4.69
CA PRO A 81 20.80 -5.15 5.39
C PRO A 81 19.72 -4.30 4.72
N GLY A 82 18.51 -4.31 5.29
CA GLY A 82 17.39 -3.52 4.81
C GLY A 82 16.39 -4.23 3.88
N LEU A 83 15.33 -3.49 3.54
CA LEU A 83 14.36 -3.89 2.52
C LEU A 83 14.96 -3.51 1.16
N ASP A 84 15.08 -4.48 0.24
CA ASP A 84 15.60 -4.23 -1.10
C ASP A 84 14.78 -3.13 -1.80
N ALA A 85 15.30 -1.90 -1.80
CA ALA A 85 14.64 -0.71 -2.36
C ALA A 85 15.38 -0.16 -3.59
N GLY A 86 16.18 -1.01 -4.25
CA GLY A 86 16.87 -0.67 -5.48
C GLY A 86 15.96 -0.84 -6.70
N PRO A 87 16.14 -0.05 -7.77
CA PRO A 87 15.33 -0.14 -9.00
C PRO A 87 15.39 -1.50 -9.69
N GLU A 88 16.40 -2.33 -9.40
CA GLU A 88 16.54 -3.69 -9.97
C GLU A 88 15.95 -4.81 -9.08
N ALA A 89 15.47 -4.48 -7.88
CA ALA A 89 14.86 -5.45 -7.01
C ALA A 89 13.42 -5.72 -7.48
N GLY A 90 13.21 -6.84 -8.18
CA GLY A 90 11.87 -7.31 -8.51
C GLY A 90 10.98 -7.47 -7.27
N PRO A 91 9.64 -7.50 -7.44
CA PRO A 91 8.72 -7.55 -6.31
C PRO A 91 9.03 -8.75 -5.40
N PRO A 92 8.95 -8.59 -4.07
CA PRO A 92 9.31 -9.65 -3.13
C PRO A 92 8.35 -10.83 -3.26
N ARG A 93 8.71 -11.85 -4.05
CA ARG A 93 7.82 -12.98 -4.36
C ARG A 93 7.52 -13.91 -3.19
N ALA A 94 8.12 -13.67 -2.02
CA ALA A 94 7.99 -14.52 -0.85
C ALA A 94 7.94 -13.70 0.44
N LYS A 95 7.26 -14.27 1.44
CA LYS A 95 7.23 -13.76 2.81
C LYS A 95 8.65 -13.66 3.36
N GLY A 96 8.97 -12.54 3.99
CA GLY A 96 10.20 -12.34 4.78
C GLY A 96 9.91 -12.05 6.24
N LEU A 97 10.97 -11.88 7.01
CA LEU A 97 10.94 -11.46 8.41
C LEU A 97 11.96 -10.34 8.57
N PHE A 98 11.59 -9.23 9.21
CA PHE A 98 12.51 -8.16 9.54
C PHE A 98 12.77 -8.10 11.05
N PHE A 99 13.97 -7.65 11.39
CA PHE A 99 14.39 -7.28 12.73
C PHE A 99 14.92 -5.85 12.69
N LEU A 100 14.32 -4.97 13.47
CA LEU A 100 14.68 -3.55 13.57
C LEU A 100 15.11 -3.23 15.00
N ARG A 101 16.25 -2.57 15.15
CA ARG A 101 16.73 -2.10 16.45
C ARG A 101 15.91 -0.89 16.91
N THR A 102 15.50 -0.90 18.18
CA THR A 102 14.67 0.18 18.74
C THR A 102 15.49 1.32 19.37
N GLY A 103 16.80 1.13 19.51
CA GLY A 103 17.72 2.13 20.06
C GLY A 103 19.18 1.69 19.91
N PRO A 104 20.14 2.58 20.23
CA PRO A 104 21.56 2.43 19.87
C PRO A 104 22.31 1.38 20.71
N GLU A 105 21.80 1.08 21.91
CA GLU A 105 22.44 0.16 22.85
C GLU A 105 22.16 -1.30 22.50
N PRO A 106 23.18 -2.17 22.41
CA PRO A 106 23.07 -3.51 21.86
C PRO A 106 22.02 -4.35 22.60
N PRO A 107 21.36 -5.33 21.92
CA PRO A 107 20.38 -6.18 22.59
C PRO A 107 21.05 -6.97 23.72
N GLY A 108 20.33 -7.13 24.82
CA GLY A 108 20.83 -7.90 25.96
C GLY A 108 21.16 -9.34 25.56
N PRO A 109 22.16 -9.97 26.21
CA PRO A 109 22.68 -11.28 25.79
C PRO A 109 21.61 -12.37 25.75
N ARG A 110 20.64 -12.33 26.66
CA ARG A 110 19.58 -13.34 26.76
C ARG A 110 18.18 -12.83 26.42
N SER A 111 18.03 -11.60 25.93
CA SER A 111 16.72 -11.03 25.61
C SER A 111 16.79 -9.97 24.51
N LEU A 112 15.94 -10.15 23.50
CA LEU A 112 15.69 -9.16 22.45
C LEU A 112 14.48 -8.25 22.76
N ARG A 113 13.78 -8.50 23.86
CA ARG A 113 12.51 -7.83 24.18
C ARG A 113 12.74 -6.34 24.42
N GLY A 114 12.01 -5.50 23.71
CA GLY A 114 12.10 -4.04 23.82
C GLY A 114 13.29 -3.43 23.08
N ALA A 115 14.36 -4.20 22.82
CA ALA A 115 15.55 -3.77 22.07
C ALA A 115 15.48 -4.07 20.55
N VAL A 116 14.66 -5.05 20.16
CA VAL A 116 14.43 -5.44 18.76
C VAL A 116 12.94 -5.57 18.49
N LEU A 117 12.46 -4.85 17.48
CA LEU A 117 11.16 -5.02 16.86
C LEU A 117 11.27 -6.09 15.77
N CYS A 118 10.43 -7.12 15.83
CA CYS A 118 10.34 -8.14 14.80
C CYS A 118 8.97 -8.07 14.11
N GLY A 119 8.95 -8.23 12.78
CA GLY A 119 7.71 -8.25 12.02
C GLY A 119 7.85 -8.96 10.68
N ASP A 120 6.72 -9.46 10.17
CA ASP A 120 6.70 -10.16 8.91
C ASP A 120 6.71 -9.15 7.75
N VAL A 121 7.49 -9.46 6.72
CA VAL A 121 7.44 -8.75 5.43
C VAL A 121 6.52 -9.57 4.51
N PRO A 122 5.35 -9.04 4.12
CA PRO A 122 4.44 -9.75 3.22
C PRO A 122 5.07 -9.92 1.81
N ALA A 123 4.63 -10.96 1.09
CA ALA A 123 4.99 -11.15 -0.32
C ALA A 123 4.33 -10.11 -1.26
N ALA A 124 3.23 -9.51 -0.81
CA ALA A 124 2.45 -8.55 -1.56
C ALA A 124 2.29 -7.29 -0.67
N PRO A 125 3.31 -6.40 -0.59
CA PRO A 125 3.36 -5.35 0.42
C PRO A 125 2.26 -4.30 0.27
N LEU A 126 1.88 -3.98 -0.96
CA LEU A 126 0.86 -2.97 -1.23
C LEU A 126 -0.54 -3.49 -0.87
N GLU A 127 -0.86 -4.72 -1.26
CA GLU A 127 -2.09 -5.43 -0.90
C GLU A 127 -2.20 -5.56 0.62
N HIS A 128 -1.11 -5.96 1.27
CA HIS A 128 -1.06 -6.08 2.72
C HIS A 128 -1.25 -4.73 3.40
N LEU A 129 -0.64 -3.66 2.90
CA LEU A 129 -0.80 -2.31 3.42
C LEU A 129 -2.26 -1.84 3.29
N ALA A 130 -2.90 -2.04 2.13
CA ALA A 130 -4.30 -1.69 1.91
C ALA A 130 -5.25 -2.46 2.86
N ALA A 131 -5.00 -3.75 3.05
CA ALA A 131 -5.74 -4.59 3.99
C ALA A 131 -5.52 -4.17 5.45
N LEU A 132 -4.27 -3.90 5.84
CA LEU A 132 -3.92 -3.41 7.18
C LEU A 132 -4.62 -2.08 7.47
N PHE A 133 -4.63 -1.18 6.48
CA PHE A 133 -5.23 0.13 6.66
C PHE A 133 -6.74 0.04 6.84
N SER A 134 -7.43 -0.71 5.97
CA SER A 134 -8.89 -0.87 6.02
C SER A 134 -9.37 -1.70 7.22
N GLN A 135 -8.66 -2.76 7.61
CA GLN A 135 -9.14 -3.70 8.64
C GLN A 135 -8.63 -3.37 10.04
N VAL A 136 -7.53 -2.62 10.17
CA VAL A 136 -6.89 -2.36 11.47
C VAL A 136 -6.73 -0.88 11.72
N VAL A 137 -6.06 -0.13 10.83
CA VAL A 137 -5.71 1.27 11.11
C VAL A 137 -6.95 2.15 11.16
N VAL A 138 -7.80 2.12 10.13
CA VAL A 138 -9.03 2.93 10.06
C VAL A 138 -9.96 2.61 11.23
N PRO A 139 -10.28 1.34 11.56
CA PRO A 139 -11.11 1.04 12.73
C PRO A 139 -10.50 1.51 14.06
N VAL A 140 -9.17 1.43 14.22
CA VAL A 140 -8.49 1.91 15.44
C VAL A 140 -8.58 3.44 15.54
N LEU A 141 -8.36 4.15 14.43
CA LEU A 141 -8.42 5.61 14.37
C LEU A 141 -9.84 6.16 14.41
N ALA A 142 -10.84 5.42 13.91
CA ALA A 142 -12.23 5.86 13.88
C ALA A 142 -12.97 5.59 15.19
N ASN A 143 -12.49 4.66 16.02
CA ASN A 143 -13.13 4.30 17.28
C ASN A 143 -13.04 5.43 18.32
N GLU A 144 -14.17 6.05 18.62
CA GLU A 144 -14.31 7.16 19.57
C GLU A 144 -13.79 6.83 20.98
N LYS A 145 -13.80 5.56 21.38
CA LYS A 145 -13.24 5.14 22.68
C LYS A 145 -11.73 5.36 22.78
N ASN A 146 -11.04 5.41 21.64
CA ASN A 146 -9.61 5.68 21.56
C ASN A 146 -9.28 7.18 21.55
N HIS A 147 -10.29 8.06 21.47
CA HIS A 147 -10.12 9.52 21.38
C HIS A 147 -10.13 10.23 22.73
N ARG A 148 -9.86 9.52 23.83
CA ARG A 148 -9.83 10.15 25.16
C ARG A 148 -8.77 11.26 25.19
N GLY A 149 -9.23 12.50 25.41
CA GLY A 149 -8.38 13.69 25.46
C GLY A 149 -8.17 14.38 24.09
N TRP A 150 -8.79 13.88 23.02
CA TRP A 150 -8.73 14.53 21.71
C TRP A 150 -9.85 15.57 21.59
N PRO A 151 -9.56 16.81 21.14
CA PRO A 151 -10.60 17.74 20.73
C PRO A 151 -11.41 17.17 19.57
N HIS A 152 -12.71 17.48 19.52
CA HIS A 152 -13.62 16.96 18.50
C HIS A 152 -13.13 17.22 17.06
N VAL A 153 -12.57 18.40 16.81
CA VAL A 153 -12.00 18.78 15.50
C VAL A 153 -10.84 17.87 15.08
N VAL A 154 -10.03 17.40 16.02
CA VAL A 154 -8.91 16.48 15.74
C VAL A 154 -9.45 15.09 15.41
N CYS A 155 -10.48 14.63 16.11
CA CYS A 155 -11.13 13.35 15.81
C CYS A 155 -11.65 13.32 14.37
N GLN A 156 -12.38 14.38 13.97
CA GLN A 156 -12.91 14.52 12.61
C GLN A 156 -11.79 14.58 11.56
N ASP A 157 -10.74 15.35 11.83
CA ASP A 157 -9.62 15.50 10.89
C ASP A 157 -8.84 14.19 10.68
N VAL A 158 -8.53 13.48 11.77
CA VAL A 158 -7.84 12.18 11.70
C VAL A 158 -8.70 11.14 10.97
N GLN A 159 -10.00 11.10 11.25
CA GLN A 159 -10.92 10.22 10.53
C GLN A 159 -10.95 10.56 9.03
N ARG A 160 -11.04 11.84 8.66
CA ARG A 160 -11.04 12.28 7.27
C ARG A 160 -9.75 11.88 6.55
N HIS A 161 -8.59 12.12 7.15
CA HIS A 161 -7.30 11.75 6.56
C HIS A 161 -7.12 10.23 6.46
N ALA A 162 -7.59 9.46 7.43
CA ALA A 162 -7.55 8.00 7.38
C ALA A 162 -8.40 7.46 6.22
N HIS A 163 -9.63 7.92 6.05
CA HIS A 163 -10.48 7.50 4.93
C HIS A 163 -9.92 7.97 3.57
N GLY A 164 -9.36 9.18 3.50
CA GLY A 164 -8.68 9.68 2.30
C GLY A 164 -7.51 8.78 1.90
N LEU A 165 -6.62 8.47 2.83
CA LEU A 165 -5.48 7.59 2.57
C LEU A 165 -5.90 6.17 2.20
N GLN A 166 -6.99 5.64 2.78
CA GLN A 166 -7.56 4.36 2.36
C GLN A 166 -8.01 4.40 0.90
N GLY A 167 -8.70 5.47 0.49
CA GLY A 167 -9.11 5.68 -0.90
C GLY A 167 -7.90 5.74 -1.85
N ASP A 168 -6.88 6.50 -1.47
CA ASP A 168 -5.65 6.63 -2.25
C ASP A 168 -4.92 5.28 -2.39
N LEU A 169 -4.84 4.48 -1.32
CA LEU A 169 -4.22 3.16 -1.37
C LEU A 169 -4.96 2.19 -2.31
N LEU A 170 -6.30 2.21 -2.30
CA LEU A 170 -7.10 1.40 -3.22
C LEU A 170 -6.86 1.81 -4.68
N VAL A 171 -6.80 3.11 -4.94
CA VAL A 171 -6.48 3.65 -6.26
C VAL A 171 -5.09 3.20 -6.71
N ILE A 172 -4.07 3.30 -5.85
CA ILE A 172 -2.70 2.90 -6.18
C ILE A 172 -2.64 1.40 -6.46
N LEU A 173 -3.34 0.58 -5.67
CA LEU A 173 -3.38 -0.87 -5.84
C LEU A 173 -3.94 -1.27 -7.21
N GLU A 174 -5.06 -0.69 -7.61
CA GLU A 174 -5.64 -0.96 -8.93
C GLU A 174 -4.75 -0.43 -10.07
N GLN A 175 -4.11 0.73 -9.89
CA GLN A 175 -3.16 1.27 -10.87
C GLN A 175 -1.94 0.39 -11.09
N VAL A 176 -1.40 -0.20 -10.02
CA VAL A 176 -0.30 -1.18 -10.12
C VAL A 176 -0.75 -2.44 -10.87
N ASN A 177 -2.02 -2.79 -10.78
CA ASN A 177 -2.64 -3.87 -11.55
C ASN A 177 -3.05 -3.46 -12.98
N GLY A 178 -2.67 -2.26 -13.43
CA GLY A 178 -2.94 -1.75 -14.78
C GLY A 178 -4.35 -1.19 -14.97
N LYS A 179 -5.10 -0.97 -13.89
CA LYS A 179 -6.48 -0.44 -13.93
C LYS A 179 -6.56 0.98 -13.42
N THR A 180 -7.24 1.82 -14.18
CA THR A 180 -7.47 3.23 -13.86
C THR A 180 -8.76 3.38 -13.08
N VAL A 181 -8.64 3.80 -11.83
CA VAL A 181 -9.79 4.07 -10.95
C VAL A 181 -10.13 5.56 -10.90
N LEU A 182 -11.43 5.85 -10.97
CA LEU A 182 -12.05 7.14 -10.77
C LEU A 182 -12.68 7.19 -9.37
N PRO A 183 -11.96 7.69 -8.34
CA PRO A 183 -12.45 7.66 -6.97
C PRO A 183 -13.66 8.59 -6.80
N LEU A 184 -14.70 8.10 -6.12
CA LEU A 184 -15.87 8.90 -5.78
C LEU A 184 -15.50 9.98 -4.73
N PRO A 185 -16.03 11.20 -4.86
CA PRO A 185 -15.78 12.24 -3.87
C PRO A 185 -16.43 11.89 -2.52
N ALA A 186 -15.78 12.30 -1.43
CA ALA A 186 -16.31 12.15 -0.08
C ALA A 186 -17.69 12.81 0.03
N GLY A 187 -18.65 12.12 0.66
CA GLY A 187 -20.04 12.57 0.79
C GLY A 187 -20.97 12.19 -0.37
N ALA A 188 -20.45 11.69 -1.51
CA ALA A 188 -21.29 11.19 -2.60
C ALA A 188 -22.10 9.93 -2.23
N ASP A 189 -21.74 9.26 -1.13
CA ASP A 189 -22.44 8.08 -0.60
C ASP A 189 -23.64 8.44 0.29
N GLU A 190 -23.63 9.61 0.93
CA GLU A 190 -24.67 10.04 1.86
C GLU A 190 -25.81 10.82 1.18
N VAL A 191 -25.52 11.43 0.04
CA VAL A 191 -26.54 12.07 -0.79
C VAL A 191 -27.23 11.00 -1.61
N GLY A 192 -28.34 10.48 -1.08
CA GLY A 192 -29.33 9.83 -1.93
C GLY A 192 -29.69 10.79 -3.05
N PHE A 193 -29.21 10.53 -4.27
CA PHE A 193 -29.60 11.27 -5.47
C PHE A 193 -31.05 10.89 -5.81
N VAL A 194 -31.99 11.24 -4.93
CA VAL A 194 -33.42 11.09 -5.12
C VAL A 194 -33.92 12.41 -5.69
N ASP A 195 -34.69 12.32 -6.78
CA ASP A 195 -35.36 13.43 -7.48
C ASP A 195 -36.31 14.19 -6.52
N SER A 196 -35.77 15.00 -5.63
CA SER A 196 -36.57 15.98 -4.87
C SER A 196 -36.58 17.29 -5.65
N ASP A 197 -37.69 17.51 -6.35
CA ASP A 197 -38.09 18.73 -7.06
C ASP A 197 -38.34 19.93 -6.12
N SER A 198 -37.70 19.98 -4.94
CA SER A 198 -37.80 21.14 -4.06
C SER A 198 -36.77 22.19 -4.49
N ASP A 199 -37.28 23.25 -5.11
CA ASP A 199 -36.57 24.46 -5.54
C ASP A 199 -36.15 25.37 -4.36
N SER A 200 -35.86 24.76 -3.20
CA SER A 200 -35.39 25.48 -2.02
C SER A 200 -33.89 25.77 -2.14
N ALA A 201 -33.49 26.98 -1.78
CA ALA A 201 -32.12 27.47 -1.79
C ALA A 201 -31.12 26.39 -1.35
N LEU A 202 -30.18 26.05 -2.25
CA LEU A 202 -29.16 25.03 -2.06
C LEU A 202 -28.52 25.16 -0.67
N ASP A 203 -28.70 24.14 0.18
CA ASP A 203 -28.14 24.14 1.53
C ASP A 203 -26.61 24.17 1.46
N CYS A 204 -25.95 24.63 2.53
CA CYS A 204 -24.49 24.64 2.63
C CYS A 204 -23.89 23.25 2.38
N THR A 205 -24.61 22.20 2.77
CA THR A 205 -24.27 20.80 2.53
C THR A 205 -24.25 20.46 1.05
N GLU A 206 -25.27 20.86 0.28
CA GLU A 206 -25.37 20.61 -1.17
C GLU A 206 -24.25 21.33 -1.94
N LYS A 207 -23.91 22.56 -1.55
CA LYS A 207 -22.77 23.29 -2.15
C LYS A 207 -21.44 22.57 -1.93
N SER A 208 -21.20 22.07 -0.72
CA SER A 208 -19.97 21.33 -0.41
C SER A 208 -19.82 20.06 -1.25
N VAL A 209 -20.94 19.36 -1.49
CA VAL A 209 -21.00 18.16 -2.34
C VAL A 209 -20.75 18.53 -3.81
N ILE A 210 -21.37 19.61 -4.31
CA ILE A 210 -21.14 20.09 -5.68
C ILE A 210 -19.65 20.39 -5.89
N TYR A 211 -19.01 21.14 -4.98
CA TYR A 211 -17.57 21.43 -5.10
C TYR A 211 -16.69 20.17 -5.07
N ALA A 212 -17.08 19.16 -4.27
CA ALA A 212 -16.38 17.88 -4.24
C ALA A 212 -16.54 17.12 -5.57
N ILE A 213 -17.73 17.14 -6.16
CA ILE A 213 -18.00 16.55 -7.49
C ILE A 213 -17.21 17.28 -8.57
N GLU A 214 -17.24 18.61 -8.61
CA GLU A 214 -16.47 19.40 -9.59
C GLU A 214 -14.97 19.11 -9.48
N SER A 215 -14.45 19.03 -8.25
CA SER A 215 -13.07 18.65 -7.99
C SER A 215 -12.75 17.24 -8.48
N ALA A 216 -13.67 16.29 -8.29
CA ALA A 216 -13.54 14.92 -8.80
C ALA A 216 -13.50 14.89 -10.32
N VAL A 217 -14.39 15.61 -11.02
CA VAL A 217 -14.39 15.71 -12.48
C VAL A 217 -13.04 16.21 -13.01
N ILE A 218 -12.45 17.26 -12.40
CA ILE A 218 -11.14 17.76 -12.81
C ILE A 218 -10.04 16.68 -12.66
N GLN A 219 -10.08 15.92 -11.57
CA GLN A 219 -9.12 14.83 -11.34
C GLN A 219 -9.32 13.68 -12.31
N TRP A 220 -10.57 13.27 -12.55
CA TRP A 220 -10.93 12.22 -13.48
C TRP A 220 -10.51 12.56 -14.91
N SER A 221 -10.79 13.78 -15.38
CA SER A 221 -10.38 14.22 -16.72
C SER A 221 -8.86 14.17 -16.91
N ARG A 222 -8.07 14.49 -15.87
CA ARG A 222 -6.61 14.35 -15.91
C ARG A 222 -6.17 12.89 -16.01
N ARG A 223 -6.81 11.99 -15.25
CA ARG A 223 -6.52 10.55 -15.25
C ARG A 223 -6.86 9.91 -16.59
N VAL A 224 -8.08 10.12 -17.08
CA VAL A 224 -8.56 9.60 -18.38
C VAL A 224 -7.67 10.08 -19.51
N ARG A 225 -7.33 11.36 -19.54
CA ARG A 225 -6.40 11.89 -20.53
C ARG A 225 -5.01 11.25 -20.44
N GLY A 226 -4.55 10.90 -19.23
CA GLY A 226 -3.33 10.14 -19.01
C GLY A 226 -3.37 8.77 -19.69
N VAL A 227 -4.47 8.04 -19.53
CA VAL A 227 -4.71 6.73 -20.18
C VAL A 227 -4.74 6.87 -21.69
N LEU A 228 -5.54 7.81 -22.21
CA LEU A 228 -5.72 8.01 -23.65
C LEU A 228 -4.41 8.40 -24.36
N LYS A 229 -3.51 9.12 -23.67
CA LYS A 229 -2.19 9.52 -24.20
C LYS A 229 -1.12 8.43 -24.20
N ARG A 230 -1.39 7.24 -23.64
CA ARG A 230 -0.42 6.14 -23.69
C ARG A 230 -0.29 5.67 -25.15
N GLU A 231 0.93 5.43 -25.61
CA GLU A 231 1.24 5.01 -26.98
C GLU A 231 2.04 3.70 -26.96
N SER A 232 1.77 2.80 -27.91
CA SER A 232 2.50 1.53 -28.05
C SER A 232 3.98 1.74 -28.42
N SER A 233 4.31 2.90 -28.98
CA SER A 233 5.66 3.31 -29.40
C SER A 233 6.56 3.70 -28.22
N GLN A 234 6.03 3.93 -27.01
CA GLN A 234 6.82 4.44 -25.88
C GLN A 234 8.07 3.60 -25.55
N PRO A 235 8.01 2.26 -25.48
CA PRO A 235 9.21 1.44 -25.24
C PRO A 235 10.27 1.61 -26.33
N LEU A 236 9.83 1.71 -27.59
CA LEU A 236 10.72 1.94 -28.73
C LEU A 236 11.41 3.31 -28.64
N LEU A 237 10.66 4.36 -28.26
CA LEU A 237 11.20 5.70 -28.06
C LEU A 237 12.17 5.79 -26.87
N GLN A 238 12.04 4.89 -25.89
CA GLN A 238 12.94 4.76 -24.74
C GLN A 238 14.21 3.95 -25.07
N GLY A 239 14.36 3.49 -26.31
CA GLY A 239 15.53 2.70 -26.76
C GLY A 239 15.44 1.22 -26.38
N GLU A 240 14.27 0.75 -25.96
CA GLU A 240 14.02 -0.68 -25.79
C GLU A 240 13.81 -1.37 -27.15
N ASN A 241 13.84 -2.71 -27.14
CA ASN A 241 13.59 -3.53 -28.33
C ASN A 241 12.25 -4.27 -28.17
N PRO A 242 11.08 -3.58 -28.25
CA PRO A 242 9.79 -4.22 -28.09
C PRO A 242 9.56 -5.24 -29.20
N THR A 243 8.91 -6.35 -28.86
CA THR A 243 8.53 -7.38 -29.83
C THR A 243 7.08 -7.16 -30.27
N PRO A 244 6.62 -7.76 -31.39
CA PRO A 244 5.20 -7.68 -31.77
C PRO A 244 4.23 -8.17 -30.67
N ARG A 245 4.68 -9.06 -29.78
CA ARG A 245 3.89 -9.49 -28.62
C ARG A 245 3.66 -8.35 -27.62
N THR A 246 4.65 -7.51 -27.41
CA THR A 246 4.57 -6.34 -26.52
C THR A 246 3.50 -5.36 -26.99
N GLU A 247 3.38 -5.16 -28.30
CA GLU A 247 2.33 -4.32 -28.88
C GLU A 247 0.93 -4.93 -28.70
N LEU A 248 0.78 -6.24 -28.93
CA LEU A 248 -0.49 -6.93 -28.69
C LEU A 248 -0.93 -6.87 -27.22
N GLU A 249 0.01 -7.06 -26.29
CA GLU A 249 -0.24 -6.93 -24.85
C GLU A 249 -0.63 -5.50 -24.46
N PHE A 250 0.02 -4.50 -25.04
CA PHE A 250 -0.34 -3.09 -24.85
C PHE A 250 -1.80 -2.82 -25.26
N TRP A 251 -2.20 -3.21 -26.47
CA TRP A 251 -3.56 -2.98 -26.96
C TRP A 251 -4.61 -3.72 -26.15
N LYS A 252 -4.30 -4.97 -25.75
CA LYS A 252 -5.17 -5.73 -24.85
C LYS A 252 -5.35 -5.04 -23.50
N SER A 253 -4.25 -4.65 -22.84
CA SER A 253 -4.30 -3.96 -21.54
C SER A 253 -5.00 -2.61 -21.64
N ARG A 254 -4.80 -1.87 -22.74
CA ARG A 254 -5.48 -0.59 -22.98
C ARG A 254 -6.98 -0.76 -23.14
N ALA A 255 -7.42 -1.74 -23.92
CA ALA A 255 -8.85 -2.03 -24.10
C ALA A 255 -9.51 -2.41 -22.77
N GLU A 256 -8.90 -3.31 -21.99
CA GLU A 256 -9.40 -3.71 -20.66
C GLU A 256 -9.48 -2.52 -19.68
N ASP A 257 -8.49 -1.61 -19.71
CA ASP A 257 -8.48 -0.41 -18.86
C ASP A 257 -9.55 0.61 -19.27
N LEU A 258 -9.72 0.85 -20.58
CA LEU A 258 -10.75 1.77 -21.08
C LEU A 258 -12.17 1.24 -20.84
N GLU A 259 -12.40 -0.06 -21.03
CA GLU A 259 -13.67 -0.70 -20.67
C GLU A 259 -13.94 -0.56 -19.16
N HIS A 260 -12.91 -0.72 -18.32
CA HIS A 260 -13.03 -0.52 -16.87
C HIS A 260 -13.39 0.93 -16.50
N VAL A 261 -12.77 1.92 -17.15
CA VAL A 261 -13.10 3.35 -16.97
C VAL A 261 -14.51 3.66 -17.45
N TYR A 262 -14.90 3.14 -18.62
CA TYR A 262 -16.25 3.31 -19.19
C TYR A 262 -17.33 2.79 -18.23
N ASN A 263 -17.12 1.60 -17.67
CA ASN A 263 -18.03 1.01 -16.70
C ASN A 263 -18.15 1.84 -15.41
N GLN A 264 -17.05 2.42 -14.92
CA GLN A 264 -17.08 3.34 -13.78
C GLN A 264 -17.90 4.60 -14.07
N LEU A 265 -17.73 5.21 -15.25
CA LEU A 265 -18.49 6.41 -15.65
C LEU A 265 -20.00 6.14 -15.79
N ARG A 266 -20.39 4.89 -16.07
CA ARG A 266 -21.80 4.46 -16.15
C ARG A 266 -22.41 4.06 -14.82
N ALA A 267 -21.63 3.97 -13.75
CA ALA A 267 -22.13 3.62 -12.43
C ALA A 267 -23.27 4.56 -12.01
N ILE A 268 -24.28 4.01 -11.31
CA ILE A 268 -25.48 4.75 -10.89
C ILE A 268 -25.11 6.04 -10.14
N LYS A 269 -24.12 5.97 -9.24
CA LYS A 269 -23.63 7.11 -8.46
C LYS A 269 -23.04 8.21 -9.35
N VAL A 270 -22.21 7.84 -10.33
CA VAL A 270 -21.61 8.80 -11.28
C VAL A 270 -22.67 9.45 -12.17
N ARG A 271 -23.69 8.69 -12.58
CA ARG A 271 -24.85 9.25 -13.30
C ARG A 271 -25.64 10.24 -12.43
N GLY A 272 -25.79 9.95 -11.13
CA GLY A 272 -26.38 10.88 -10.16
C GLY A 272 -25.59 12.18 -10.06
N MET A 273 -24.26 12.09 -9.95
CA MET A 273 -23.36 13.26 -9.97
C MET A 273 -23.50 14.08 -11.26
N ALA A 274 -23.58 13.43 -12.42
CA ALA A 274 -23.75 14.11 -13.70
C ALA A 274 -25.08 14.87 -13.78
N ARG A 275 -26.18 14.26 -13.31
CA ARG A 275 -27.50 14.92 -13.24
C ARG A 275 -27.47 16.14 -12.31
N LEU A 276 -26.79 16.04 -11.17
CA LEU A 276 -26.65 17.15 -10.25
C LEU A 276 -25.89 18.31 -10.89
N LEU A 277 -24.75 18.03 -11.55
CA LEU A 277 -23.98 19.05 -12.27
C LEU A 277 -24.79 19.75 -13.37
N ASP A 278 -25.63 19.01 -14.09
CA ASP A 278 -26.53 19.55 -15.12
C ASP A 278 -27.61 20.45 -14.49
N ARG A 279 -28.27 19.98 -13.43
CA ARG A 279 -29.29 20.76 -12.69
C ARG A 279 -28.74 22.09 -12.19
N VAL A 280 -27.53 22.11 -11.63
CA VAL A 280 -26.91 23.34 -11.11
C VAL A 280 -26.19 24.15 -12.18
N HIS A 281 -26.25 23.72 -13.45
CA HIS A 281 -25.58 24.37 -14.58
C HIS A 281 -24.08 24.59 -14.31
N SER A 282 -23.42 23.59 -13.73
CA SER A 282 -21.99 23.67 -13.38
C SER A 282 -21.13 23.84 -14.64
N SER A 283 -20.13 24.71 -14.56
CA SER A 283 -19.13 24.92 -15.61
C SER A 283 -18.29 23.67 -15.91
N TYR A 284 -18.30 22.68 -15.02
CA TYR A 284 -17.59 21.40 -15.20
C TYR A 284 -18.43 20.32 -15.86
N PHE A 285 -19.74 20.51 -16.05
CA PHE A 285 -20.59 19.54 -16.74
C PHE A 285 -20.15 19.27 -18.20
N PRO A 286 -19.82 20.29 -19.02
CA PRO A 286 -19.29 20.06 -20.37
C PRO A 286 -17.97 19.28 -20.36
N ALA A 287 -17.11 19.50 -19.36
CA ALA A 287 -15.85 18.78 -19.21
C ALA A 287 -16.09 17.29 -18.87
N PHE A 288 -17.10 16.99 -18.05
CA PHE A 288 -17.53 15.62 -17.78
C PHE A 288 -18.06 14.93 -19.05
N GLN A 289 -18.92 15.61 -19.82
CA GLN A 289 -19.42 15.08 -21.09
C GLN A 289 -18.31 14.82 -22.11
N ALA A 290 -17.34 15.74 -22.22
CA ALA A 290 -16.18 15.57 -23.09
C ALA A 290 -15.36 14.34 -22.68
N MET A 291 -15.06 14.19 -21.39
CA MET A 291 -14.36 13.01 -20.88
C MET A 291 -15.09 11.70 -21.23
N CYS A 292 -16.41 11.64 -21.07
CA CYS A 292 -17.19 10.45 -21.46
C CYS A 292 -17.10 10.15 -22.96
N ARG A 293 -17.15 11.19 -23.82
CA ARG A 293 -16.98 11.02 -25.27
C ARG A 293 -15.58 10.53 -25.64
N ASP A 294 -14.55 11.08 -24.99
CA ASP A 294 -13.15 10.71 -25.23
C ASP A 294 -12.88 9.24 -24.86
N VAL A 295 -13.51 8.74 -23.79
CA VAL A 295 -13.42 7.31 -23.40
C VAL A 295 -14.08 6.41 -24.45
N VAL A 296 -15.30 6.76 -24.90
CA VAL A 296 -16.01 5.98 -25.93
C VAL A 296 -15.21 5.95 -27.24
N ALA A 297 -14.74 7.11 -27.70
CA ALA A 297 -13.92 7.19 -28.91
C ALA A 297 -12.59 6.43 -28.78
N GLY A 298 -12.04 6.33 -27.57
CA GLY A 298 -10.82 5.57 -27.30
C GLY A 298 -11.03 4.05 -27.22
N GLU A 299 -12.24 3.59 -26.88
CA GLU A 299 -12.62 2.16 -26.88
C GLU A 299 -12.86 1.65 -28.32
N ASP A 300 -13.37 2.53 -29.19
CA ASP A 300 -13.64 2.24 -30.60
C ASP A 300 -12.39 2.29 -31.53
N ALA A 301 -11.23 2.72 -31.01
CA ALA A 301 -9.98 2.96 -31.75
C ALA A 301 -8.96 1.82 -31.62
#